data_AF-V4QE85-F1
#
_entry.id   AF-V4QE85-F1
#
_cell.length_a   1.000
_cell.length_b   1.000
_cell.length_c   1.000
_cell.angle_alpha   90.00
_cell.angle_beta   90.00
_cell.angle_gamma   90.00
#
_symmetry.space_group_name_H-M   'P 1'
#
loop_
_entity.id
_entity.type
_entity.pdbx_description
1 polymer ?
#
loop_
_entity_poly.entity_id
_entity_poly.type
_entity_poly.pdbx_seq_one_letter_code
_entity_poly.pdbx_strand_id
1 'polypeptide(L)'
;MAWENMPQPQAITMNLMLRPFARYADFKGRARRLEYFMFGLFQLIVYIVLIVFLMLSVTSGKIGTAAVGGLISTVGIFAFAAACIIPNYALVFRRLHDSGRSGWWILLLAPCVLSVFSSWEGVMLLAQSARYQGAPDPAALGHLMRGSMWGFVGTITQIVLFVFMCWPGNRGANRFGDDPKNPGPDISVFSDDRSAANTARIDDAIARAKAESDAARPPHKPIFDFGPGSSGPMINTYGRDAAPEPERPAPPAWQAPAYDPGIRPSKPFGKR
;
A
#
# COMPACT_ATOMS: atom_id res chain seq x y z
N MET A 1 8.08 -36.09 2.53
CA MET A 1 9.17 -35.45 3.31
C MET A 1 9.31 -33.93 3.10
N ALA A 2 8.41 -33.25 2.35
CA ALA A 2 8.50 -31.79 2.15
C ALA A 2 7.72 -30.94 3.20
N TRP A 3 6.89 -31.56 4.03
CA TRP A 3 6.09 -30.86 5.06
C TRP A 3 6.79 -30.76 6.42
N GLU A 4 7.84 -31.56 6.64
CA GLU A 4 8.56 -31.67 7.92
C GLU A 4 9.53 -30.50 8.17
N ASN A 5 9.91 -29.78 7.10
CA ASN A 5 10.79 -28.62 7.14
C ASN A 5 10.06 -27.28 6.93
N MET A 6 8.72 -27.25 6.96
CA MET A 6 8.02 -25.96 6.94
C MET A 6 8.26 -25.27 8.30
N PRO A 7 8.75 -24.02 8.31
CA PRO A 7 8.90 -23.29 9.57
C PRO A 7 7.55 -23.26 10.28
N GLN A 8 7.55 -23.71 11.54
CA GLN A 8 6.35 -23.79 12.36
C GLN A 8 5.58 -22.45 12.32
N PRO A 9 4.24 -22.45 12.17
CA PRO A 9 3.46 -21.21 11.98
C PRO A 9 3.66 -20.20 13.14
N GLN A 10 3.92 -20.71 14.33
CA GLN A 10 4.31 -19.93 15.52
C GLN A 10 5.66 -19.22 15.36
N ALA A 11 6.68 -19.85 14.78
CA ALA A 11 7.98 -19.24 14.52
C ALA A 11 7.89 -18.12 13.47
N ILE A 12 7.05 -18.29 12.45
CA ILE A 12 6.80 -17.26 11.42
C ILE A 12 6.13 -16.02 12.05
N THR A 13 5.19 -16.25 12.96
CA THR A 13 4.40 -15.19 13.61
C THR A 13 5.22 -14.40 14.63
N MET A 14 6.03 -15.07 15.46
CA MET A 14 6.92 -14.40 16.41
C MET A 14 7.99 -13.56 15.71
N ASN A 15 8.62 -14.11 14.66
CA ASN A 15 9.63 -13.37 13.89
C ASN A 15 9.03 -12.07 13.32
N LEU A 16 7.78 -12.09 12.88
CA LEU A 16 7.12 -10.89 12.35
C LEU A 16 6.90 -9.75 13.32
N MET A 17 6.58 -10.07 14.57
CA MET A 17 6.32 -9.05 15.57
C MET A 17 7.60 -8.29 15.90
N LEU A 18 8.74 -8.98 15.87
CA LEU A 18 10.03 -8.44 16.28
C LEU A 18 10.91 -7.97 15.11
N ARG A 19 10.60 -8.38 13.88
CA ARG A 19 11.35 -8.00 12.68
C ARG A 19 11.48 -6.48 12.49
N PRO A 20 10.47 -5.64 12.81
CA PRO A 20 10.65 -4.19 12.76
C PRO A 20 11.72 -3.66 13.71
N PHE A 21 11.98 -4.31 14.85
CA PHE A 21 13.11 -3.93 15.72
C PHE A 21 14.46 -4.35 15.12
N ALA A 22 14.54 -5.51 14.47
CA ALA A 22 15.75 -5.93 13.79
C ALA A 22 16.09 -5.03 12.58
N ARG A 23 15.05 -4.50 11.91
CA ARG A 23 15.16 -3.59 10.75
C ARG A 23 14.66 -2.18 11.09
N TYR A 24 15.03 -1.68 12.27
CA TYR A 24 14.44 -0.45 12.80
C TYR A 24 14.73 0.78 11.95
N ALA A 25 15.94 0.92 11.41
CA ALA A 25 16.35 2.07 10.58
C ALA A 25 16.49 1.73 9.08
N ASP A 26 15.89 0.63 8.63
CA ASP A 26 15.93 0.23 7.22
C ASP A 26 14.68 0.69 6.47
N PHE A 27 14.83 1.77 5.72
CA PHE A 27 13.78 2.36 4.87
C PHE A 27 13.73 1.74 3.47
N LYS A 28 14.67 0.84 3.14
CA LYS A 28 14.72 0.17 1.85
C LYS A 28 13.95 -1.14 1.89
N GLY A 29 13.52 -1.60 0.72
CA GLY A 29 12.78 -2.85 0.59
C GLY A 29 11.28 -2.69 0.84
N ARG A 30 10.64 -3.85 1.02
CA ARG A 30 9.20 -4.01 1.16
C ARG A 30 8.87 -4.76 2.44
N ALA A 31 7.69 -4.48 2.98
CA ALA A 31 7.16 -5.16 4.16
C ALA A 31 5.80 -5.77 3.83
N ARG A 32 5.51 -6.95 4.42
CA ARG A 32 4.22 -7.60 4.23
C ARG A 32 3.16 -7.02 5.15
N ARG A 33 1.89 -7.18 4.78
CA ARG A 33 0.72 -6.80 5.60
C ARG A 33 0.79 -7.33 7.03
N LEU A 34 1.11 -8.61 7.14
CA LEU A 34 1.13 -9.30 8.41
C LEU A 34 2.23 -8.76 9.34
N GLU A 35 3.33 -8.24 8.79
CA GLU A 35 4.39 -7.58 9.58
C GLU A 35 3.88 -6.30 10.23
N TYR A 36 3.13 -5.48 9.48
CA TYR A 36 2.49 -4.27 10.01
C TYR A 36 1.48 -4.57 11.12
N PHE A 37 0.54 -5.49 10.87
CA PHE A 37 -0.52 -5.78 11.85
C PHE A 37 -0.01 -6.51 13.08
N MET A 38 0.92 -7.45 12.94
CA MET A 38 1.47 -8.15 14.10
C MET A 38 2.35 -7.24 14.97
N PHE A 39 3.11 -6.32 14.35
CA PHE A 39 3.84 -5.31 15.11
C PHE A 39 2.90 -4.32 15.82
N GLY A 40 1.81 -3.92 15.16
CA GLY A 40 0.77 -3.11 15.79
C GLY A 40 0.09 -3.83 16.97
N LEU A 41 -0.21 -5.12 16.81
CA LEU A 41 -0.78 -5.95 17.87
C LEU A 41 0.19 -6.11 19.06
N PHE A 42 1.47 -6.35 18.78
CA PHE A 42 2.51 -6.40 19.81
C PHE A 42 2.58 -5.08 20.60
N GLN A 43 2.64 -3.94 19.90
CA GLN A 43 2.63 -2.63 20.55
C GLN A 43 1.36 -2.41 21.38
N LEU A 44 0.19 -2.79 20.86
CA LEU A 44 -1.09 -2.69 21.57
C LEU A 44 -1.05 -3.47 22.89
N ILE A 45 -0.54 -4.71 22.88
CA ILE A 45 -0.43 -5.53 24.08
C ILE A 45 0.50 -4.87 25.11
N VAL A 46 1.67 -4.39 24.69
CA VAL A 46 2.62 -3.69 25.59
C VAL A 46 1.96 -2.47 26.23
N TYR A 47 1.27 -1.64 25.45
CA TYR A 47 0.56 -0.47 25.99
C TYR A 47 -0.56 -0.85 26.95
N ILE A 48 -1.34 -1.90 26.66
CA ILE A 48 -2.39 -2.39 27.59
C ILE A 48 -1.75 -2.79 28.92
N VAL A 49 -0.65 -3.55 28.91
CA VAL A 49 0.04 -3.98 30.14
C VAL A 49 0.52 -2.77 30.95
N LEU A 50 1.14 -1.79 30.30
CA LEU A 50 1.63 -0.58 30.96
C LEU A 50 0.50 0.29 31.52
N ILE A 51 -0.63 0.41 30.82
CA ILE A 51 -1.80 1.16 31.28
C ILE A 51 -2.48 0.43 32.44
N VAL A 52 -2.62 -0.89 32.39
CA VAL A 52 -3.18 -1.68 33.51
C VAL A 52 -2.28 -1.53 34.75
N PHE A 53 -0.96 -1.60 34.59
CA PHE A 53 -0.02 -1.40 35.68
C PHE A 53 -0.11 0.02 36.27
N LEU A 54 -0.29 1.04 35.43
CA LEU A 54 -0.57 2.41 35.86
C LEU A 54 -1.86 2.49 36.68
N MET A 55 -2.95 1.90 36.19
CA MET A 55 -4.25 1.94 36.88
C MET A 55 -4.19 1.24 38.24
N LEU A 56 -3.60 0.04 38.30
CA LEU A 56 -3.41 -0.70 39.54
C LEU A 56 -2.57 0.09 40.56
N SER A 57 -1.54 0.79 40.08
CA SER A 57 -0.71 1.66 40.92
C SER A 57 -1.53 2.80 41.52
N VAL A 58 -2.32 3.50 40.70
CA VAL A 58 -3.14 4.64 41.16
C VAL A 58 -4.24 4.18 42.13
N THR A 59 -4.84 3.00 41.93
CA THR A 59 -5.90 2.46 42.80
C THR A 59 -5.39 1.79 44.09
N SER A 60 -4.07 1.71 44.29
CA SER A 60 -3.47 0.94 45.40
C SER A 60 -3.72 1.53 46.80
N GLY A 61 -4.24 2.76 46.91
CA GLY A 61 -4.63 3.41 48.18
C GLY A 61 -3.46 3.79 49.10
N LYS A 62 -2.24 3.34 48.80
CA LYS A 62 -1.02 3.69 49.52
C LYS A 62 -0.25 4.73 48.70
N ILE A 63 -0.07 5.92 49.26
CA ILE A 63 0.54 7.07 48.58
C ILE A 63 1.93 6.72 48.02
N GLY A 64 2.78 6.01 48.79
CA GLY A 64 4.12 5.63 48.36
C GLY A 64 4.15 4.64 47.18
N THR A 65 3.28 3.63 47.17
CA THR A 65 3.23 2.66 46.06
C THR A 65 2.57 3.24 44.82
N ALA A 66 1.55 4.10 45.00
CA ALA A 66 0.89 4.78 43.90
C ALA A 66 1.84 5.73 43.16
N ALA A 67 2.65 6.51 43.91
CA ALA A 67 3.63 7.42 43.32
C ALA A 67 4.72 6.69 42.54
N VAL A 68 5.33 5.66 43.14
CA VAL A 68 6.42 4.91 42.50
C VAL A 68 5.91 4.10 41.31
N GLY A 69 4.81 3.35 41.47
CA GLY A 69 4.22 2.55 40.39
C GLY A 69 3.71 3.41 39.24
N GLY A 70 3.08 4.55 39.55
CA GLY A 70 2.61 5.52 38.56
C GLY A 70 3.76 6.13 37.76
N LEU A 71 4.86 6.49 38.43
CA LEU A 71 6.06 7.01 37.76
C LEU A 71 6.69 5.97 36.83
N ILE A 72 6.91 4.74 37.31
CA ILE A 72 7.50 3.65 36.51
C ILE A 72 6.65 3.39 35.26
N SER A 73 5.32 3.32 35.41
CA SER A 73 4.41 3.09 34.29
C SER A 73 4.49 4.22 33.27
N THR A 74 4.48 5.47 33.74
CA THR A 74 4.52 6.67 32.88
C THR A 74 5.81 6.74 32.10
N VAL A 75 6.96 6.57 32.79
CA VAL A 75 8.28 6.53 32.14
C VAL A 75 8.36 5.38 31.15
N GLY A 76 7.85 4.19 31.51
CA GLY A 76 7.81 3.03 30.64
C GLY A 76 7.01 3.28 29.35
N ILE A 77 5.86 3.93 29.44
CA ILE A 77 5.03 4.30 28.26
C ILE A 77 5.81 5.23 27.33
N PHE A 78 6.40 6.30 27.86
CA PHE A 78 7.14 7.26 27.03
C PHE A 78 8.42 6.65 26.45
N ALA A 79 9.16 5.84 27.21
CA ALA A 79 10.36 5.16 26.74
C ALA A 79 10.04 4.15 25.63
N PHE A 80 8.96 3.36 25.80
CA PHE A 80 8.52 2.42 24.77
C PHE A 80 8.03 3.15 23.51
N ALA A 81 7.24 4.22 23.68
CA ALA A 81 6.80 5.05 22.57
C ALA A 81 8.00 5.58 21.77
N ALA A 82 9.01 6.15 22.46
CA ALA A 82 10.23 6.64 21.85
C ALA A 82 11.01 5.55 21.09
N ALA A 83 11.15 4.36 21.69
CA ALA A 83 11.80 3.22 21.05
C ALA A 83 11.08 2.75 19.78
N CYS A 84 9.74 2.88 19.73
CA CYS A 84 8.93 2.48 18.59
C CYS A 84 8.78 3.55 17.50
N ILE A 85 9.21 4.81 17.73
CA ILE A 85 9.14 5.88 16.72
C ILE A 85 9.78 5.44 15.41
N ILE A 86 11.08 5.12 15.46
CA ILE A 86 11.87 4.82 14.25
C ILE A 86 11.37 3.54 13.56
N PRO A 87 11.16 2.40 14.25
CA PRO A 87 10.58 1.20 13.65
C PRO A 87 9.21 1.42 12.98
N ASN A 88 8.31 2.20 13.59
CA ASN A 88 6.99 2.48 13.02
C ASN A 88 7.11 3.23 11.69
N TYR A 89 7.94 4.28 11.65
CA TYR A 89 8.15 5.04 10.43
C TYR A 89 8.82 4.19 9.34
N ALA A 90 9.88 3.44 9.67
CA ALA A 90 10.54 2.55 8.71
C ALA A 90 9.58 1.50 8.14
N LEU A 91 8.68 0.95 8.96
CA LEU A 91 7.68 -0.03 8.51
C LEU A 91 6.63 0.61 7.60
N VAL A 92 6.14 1.81 7.92
CA VAL A 92 5.21 2.56 7.06
C VAL A 92 5.84 2.85 5.69
N PHE A 93 7.11 3.29 5.65
CA PHE A 93 7.86 3.48 4.40
C PHE A 93 7.89 2.20 3.56
N ARG A 94 8.30 1.07 4.16
CA ARG A 94 8.38 -0.24 3.47
C ARG A 94 7.00 -0.73 3.00
N ARG A 95 5.91 -0.39 3.69
CA ARG A 95 4.54 -0.74 3.27
C ARG A 95 4.01 0.16 2.16
N LEU A 96 4.37 1.44 2.16
CA LEU A 96 4.09 2.33 1.03
C LEU A 96 4.79 1.84 -0.24
N HIS A 97 6.06 1.44 -0.11
CA HIS A 97 6.84 0.82 -1.19
C HIS A 97 6.23 -0.50 -1.69
N ASP A 98 5.68 -1.31 -0.80
CA ASP A 98 4.99 -2.57 -1.14
C ASP A 98 3.80 -2.33 -2.08
N SER A 99 3.12 -1.20 -1.93
CA SER A 99 2.02 -0.79 -2.80
C SER A 99 2.45 0.07 -4.00
N GLY A 100 3.76 0.15 -4.27
CA GLY A 100 4.34 0.94 -5.36
C GLY A 100 4.33 2.46 -5.15
N ARG A 101 3.92 2.95 -3.98
CA ARG A 101 3.91 4.38 -3.64
C ARG A 101 5.30 4.83 -3.19
N SER A 102 5.62 6.11 -3.39
CA SER A 102 6.84 6.72 -2.84
C SER A 102 6.73 6.89 -1.31
N GLY A 103 7.86 6.92 -0.61
CA GLY A 103 7.88 7.19 0.83
C GLY A 103 7.30 8.54 1.24
N TRP A 104 7.25 9.52 0.32
CA TRP A 104 6.68 10.85 0.53
C TRP A 104 5.20 10.85 0.95
N TRP A 105 4.46 9.78 0.68
CA TRP A 105 3.09 9.62 1.16
C TRP A 105 2.98 9.62 2.69
N ILE A 106 4.10 9.49 3.41
CA ILE A 106 4.13 9.65 4.87
C ILE A 106 3.79 11.06 5.34
N LEU A 107 3.89 12.08 4.48
CA LEU A 107 3.47 13.45 4.77
C LEU A 107 1.98 13.57 5.10
N LEU A 108 1.17 12.55 4.79
CA LEU A 108 -0.21 12.45 5.29
C LEU A 108 -0.30 12.45 6.83
N LEU A 109 0.79 12.21 7.54
CA LEU A 109 0.86 12.37 9.00
C LEU A 109 1.04 13.83 9.45
N ALA A 110 1.47 14.74 8.57
CA ALA A 110 1.78 16.12 8.95
C ALA A 110 0.60 16.88 9.59
N PRO A 111 -0.66 16.77 9.09
CA PRO A 111 -1.78 17.46 9.73
C PRO A 111 -2.06 16.98 11.17
N CYS A 112 -1.83 15.69 11.48
CA CYS A 112 -1.90 15.18 12.86
C CYS A 112 -0.79 15.76 13.75
N VAL A 113 0.40 15.97 13.21
CA VAL A 113 1.50 16.59 13.96
C VAL A 113 1.18 18.06 14.24
N LEU A 114 0.72 18.80 13.22
CA LEU A 114 0.31 20.20 13.35
C LEU A 114 -0.84 20.40 14.34
N SER A 115 -1.79 19.46 14.40
CA SER A 115 -2.90 19.54 15.35
C SER A 115 -2.42 19.44 16.80
N VAL A 116 -1.47 18.54 17.10
CA VAL A 116 -0.90 18.37 18.43
C VAL A 116 -0.14 19.64 18.85
N PHE A 117 0.70 20.18 17.99
CA PHE A 117 1.45 21.42 18.28
C PHE A 117 0.51 22.61 18.52
N SER A 118 -0.48 22.84 17.64
CA SER A 118 -1.44 23.94 17.80
C SER A 118 -2.31 23.78 19.06
N SER A 119 -2.67 22.54 19.42
CA SER A 119 -3.45 22.28 20.63
C SER A 119 -2.62 22.49 21.89
N TRP A 120 -1.36 22.09 21.87
CA TRP A 120 -0.43 22.28 22.99
C TRP A 120 -0.22 23.76 23.33
N GLU A 121 -0.04 24.61 22.31
CA GLU A 121 0.04 26.06 22.49
C GLU A 121 -1.22 26.62 23.17
N GLY A 122 -2.41 26.21 22.70
CA GLY A 122 -3.68 26.66 23.28
C GLY A 122 -3.87 26.23 24.73
N VAL A 123 -3.48 24.99 25.07
CA VAL A 123 -3.52 24.50 26.46
C VAL A 123 -2.55 25.27 27.35
N MET A 124 -1.34 25.58 26.87
CA MET A 124 -0.36 26.31 27.66
C MET A 124 -0.79 27.76 27.92
N LEU A 125 -1.35 28.42 26.92
CA LEU A 125 -1.89 29.78 27.09
C LEU A 125 -3.09 29.77 28.04
N LEU A 126 -3.97 28.77 27.95
CA LEU A 126 -5.07 28.59 28.90
C LEU A 126 -4.56 28.35 30.32
N ALA A 127 -3.58 27.47 30.49
CA ALA A 127 -2.98 27.18 31.80
C ALA A 127 -2.27 28.40 32.40
N GLN A 128 -1.64 29.24 31.58
CA GLN A 128 -1.09 30.53 32.00
C GLN A 128 -2.22 31.47 32.43
N SER A 129 -3.26 31.61 31.62
CA SER A 129 -4.39 32.48 31.93
C SER A 129 -5.12 32.05 33.20
N ALA A 130 -5.18 30.75 33.53
CA ALA A 130 -5.80 30.26 34.76
C ALA A 130 -4.99 30.58 36.04
N ARG A 131 -3.69 30.87 35.92
CA ARG A 131 -2.85 31.29 37.05
C ARG A 131 -3.12 32.75 37.44
N TYR A 132 -3.57 33.55 36.47
CA TYR A 132 -4.06 34.90 36.72
C TYR A 132 -5.57 34.77 36.92
N GLN A 133 -6.14 35.18 38.06
CA GLN A 133 -7.57 34.97 38.37
C GLN A 133 -8.55 35.82 37.49
N GLY A 134 -8.20 36.08 36.23
CA GLY A 134 -9.00 36.81 35.25
C GLY A 134 -9.72 35.90 34.25
N ALA A 135 -10.40 36.52 33.30
CA ALA A 135 -11.03 35.80 32.19
C ALA A 135 -9.94 35.08 31.35
N PRO A 136 -10.23 33.89 30.81
CA PRO A 136 -9.29 33.18 29.94
C PRO A 136 -8.97 34.03 28.71
N ASP A 137 -7.70 34.03 28.32
CA ASP A 137 -7.24 34.76 27.14
C ASP A 137 -8.01 34.27 25.89
N PRO A 138 -8.76 35.14 25.18
CA PRO A 138 -9.47 34.76 23.96
C PRO A 138 -8.58 34.10 22.90
N ALA A 139 -7.27 34.41 22.89
CA ALA A 139 -6.33 33.76 21.99
C ALA A 139 -6.20 32.25 22.27
N ALA A 140 -6.30 31.81 23.53
CA ALA A 140 -6.20 30.39 23.90
C ALA A 140 -7.28 29.56 23.19
N LEU A 141 -8.52 30.07 23.17
CA LEU A 141 -9.62 29.44 22.44
C LEU A 141 -9.32 29.37 20.93
N GLY A 142 -8.73 30.41 20.35
CA GLY A 142 -8.31 30.44 18.96
C GLY A 142 -7.26 29.37 18.60
N HIS A 143 -6.24 29.17 19.44
CA HIS A 143 -5.23 28.10 19.23
C HIS A 143 -5.85 26.70 19.34
N LEU A 144 -6.78 26.50 20.29
CA LEU A 144 -7.51 25.23 20.43
C LEU A 144 -8.41 24.94 19.23
N MET A 145 -9.15 25.95 18.74
CA MET A 145 -9.98 25.82 17.54
C MET A 145 -9.15 25.48 16.30
N ARG A 146 -8.01 26.15 16.10
CA ARG A 146 -7.07 25.80 15.02
C ARG A 146 -6.55 24.37 15.17
N GLY A 147 -6.21 23.95 16.39
CA GLY A 147 -5.79 22.57 16.68
C GLY A 147 -6.86 21.55 16.29
N SER A 148 -8.12 21.80 16.64
CA SER A 148 -9.24 20.94 16.24
C SER A 148 -9.42 20.87 14.73
N MET A 149 -9.31 21.99 14.00
CA MET A 149 -9.42 22.01 12.53
C MET A 149 -8.33 21.15 11.87
N TRP A 150 -7.07 21.31 12.27
CA TRP A 150 -5.98 20.45 11.81
C TRP A 150 -6.19 18.98 12.24
N GLY A 151 -6.80 18.75 13.40
CA GLY A 151 -7.16 17.41 13.87
C GLY A 151 -8.18 16.71 12.98
N PHE A 152 -9.19 17.42 12.46
CA PHE A 152 -10.14 16.87 11.50
C PHE A 152 -9.47 16.49 10.18
N VAL A 153 -8.64 17.39 9.63
CA VAL A 153 -7.86 17.11 8.42
C VAL A 153 -6.92 15.91 8.65
N GLY A 154 -6.23 15.89 9.80
CA GLY A 154 -5.37 14.79 10.22
C GLY A 154 -6.11 13.46 10.32
N THR A 155 -7.33 13.46 10.86
CA THR A 155 -8.14 12.24 10.93
C THR A 155 -8.45 11.69 9.54
N ILE A 156 -8.80 12.58 8.59
CA ILE A 156 -9.07 12.18 7.20
C ILE A 156 -7.80 11.59 6.56
N THR A 157 -6.65 12.26 6.70
CA THR A 157 -5.40 11.77 6.11
C THR A 157 -4.90 10.49 6.77
N GLN A 158 -5.15 10.32 8.07
CA GLN A 158 -4.86 9.08 8.82
C GLN A 158 -5.71 7.92 8.31
N ILE A 159 -7.00 8.14 8.02
CA ILE A 159 -7.88 7.13 7.43
C ILE A 159 -7.34 6.72 6.05
N VAL A 160 -6.96 7.68 5.20
CA VAL A 160 -6.37 7.39 3.89
C VAL A 160 -5.08 6.56 4.02
N LEU A 161 -4.18 6.95 4.93
CA LEU A 161 -2.95 6.21 5.17
C LEU A 161 -3.23 4.81 5.72
N PHE A 162 -4.19 4.66 6.62
CA PHE A 162 -4.63 3.36 7.14
C PHE A 162 -5.20 2.47 6.04
N VAL A 163 -6.03 3.02 5.14
CA VAL A 163 -6.51 2.29 3.96
C VAL A 163 -5.33 1.81 3.10
N PHE A 164 -4.28 2.61 2.93
CA PHE A 164 -3.06 2.15 2.26
C PHE A 164 -2.34 1.03 3.01
N MET A 165 -2.30 1.07 4.34
CA MET A 165 -1.80 -0.05 5.15
C MET A 165 -2.68 -1.29 5.01
N CYS A 166 -3.97 -1.13 4.71
CA CYS A 166 -4.90 -2.21 4.42
C CYS A 166 -4.91 -2.65 2.94
N TRP A 167 -4.18 -2.00 2.03
CA TRP A 167 -4.19 -2.28 0.58
C TRP A 167 -3.14 -3.31 0.10
N PRO A 168 -3.51 -4.33 -0.71
CA PRO A 168 -2.60 -5.41 -1.10
C PRO A 168 -1.38 -4.92 -1.87
N GLY A 169 -0.20 -5.40 -1.47
CA GLY A 169 1.04 -5.10 -2.18
C GLY A 169 1.02 -5.63 -3.60
N ASN A 170 1.87 -5.04 -4.44
CA ASN A 170 2.04 -5.47 -5.82
C ASN A 170 2.61 -6.91 -5.85
N ARG A 171 2.05 -7.78 -6.70
CA ARG A 171 2.58 -9.14 -6.84
C ARG A 171 3.89 -9.14 -7.63
N GLY A 172 4.85 -9.96 -7.22
CA GLY A 172 6.16 -10.05 -7.87
C GLY A 172 7.11 -8.89 -7.54
N ALA A 173 8.25 -8.81 -8.22
CA ALA A 173 9.25 -7.78 -8.00
C ALA A 173 8.74 -6.38 -8.40
N ASN A 174 9.10 -5.36 -7.62
CA ASN A 174 8.84 -3.95 -7.90
C ASN A 174 10.15 -3.16 -7.79
N ARG A 175 10.16 -1.87 -8.17
CA ARG A 175 11.33 -0.96 -8.07
C ARG A 175 11.97 -0.87 -6.67
N PHE A 176 11.25 -1.31 -5.64
CA PHE A 176 11.70 -1.30 -4.24
C PHE A 176 12.19 -2.68 -3.76
N GLY A 177 12.10 -3.73 -4.57
CA GLY A 177 12.54 -5.10 -4.24
C GLY A 177 11.47 -6.16 -4.48
N ASP A 178 11.83 -7.40 -4.13
CA ASP A 178 11.00 -8.59 -4.34
C ASP A 178 9.76 -8.64 -3.42
N ASP A 179 8.76 -9.43 -3.83
CA ASP A 179 7.54 -9.62 -3.07
C ASP A 179 7.84 -10.35 -1.76
N PRO A 180 7.58 -9.75 -0.59
CA PRO A 180 7.86 -10.38 0.70
C PRO A 180 6.96 -11.58 1.02
N LYS A 181 5.87 -11.80 0.27
CA LYS A 181 4.97 -12.96 0.43
C LYS A 181 5.46 -14.15 -0.39
N ASN A 182 5.82 -13.89 -1.64
CA ASN A 182 6.34 -14.87 -2.59
C ASN A 182 7.59 -14.24 -3.22
N PRO A 183 8.76 -14.31 -2.56
CA PRO A 183 10.00 -14.00 -3.28
C PRO A 183 9.96 -14.88 -4.52
N GLY A 184 10.13 -14.29 -5.71
CA GLY A 184 10.01 -15.05 -6.96
C GLY A 184 10.87 -16.32 -6.92
N PRO A 185 10.65 -17.30 -7.82
CA PRO A 185 11.61 -18.40 -7.94
C PRO A 185 12.99 -17.76 -8.02
N ASP A 186 13.87 -18.19 -7.12
CA ASP A 186 15.20 -17.64 -7.00
C ASP A 186 15.91 -17.92 -8.33
N ILE A 187 15.83 -16.97 -9.25
CA ILE A 187 16.48 -17.07 -10.54
C ILE A 187 18.00 -17.06 -10.36
N SER A 188 18.53 -16.82 -9.15
CA SER A 188 19.94 -17.05 -8.86
C SER A 188 20.30 -18.55 -8.87
N VAL A 189 19.38 -19.43 -8.44
CA VAL A 189 19.52 -20.90 -8.56
C VAL A 189 19.54 -21.34 -10.03
N PHE A 190 18.83 -20.62 -10.90
CA PHE A 190 18.90 -20.80 -12.36
C PHE A 190 20.00 -19.95 -13.04
N SER A 191 20.68 -19.08 -12.28
CA SER A 191 21.77 -18.25 -12.80
C SER A 191 23.13 -18.92 -12.66
N ASP A 192 23.28 -19.82 -11.68
CA ASP A 192 24.50 -20.61 -11.49
C ASP A 192 24.68 -21.68 -12.58
N ASP A 193 23.58 -22.12 -13.20
CA ASP A 193 23.59 -23.11 -14.29
C ASP A 193 23.68 -22.48 -15.70
N ARG A 194 24.00 -21.18 -15.78
CA ARG A 194 24.53 -20.60 -17.04
C ARG A 194 25.97 -21.06 -17.23
N SER A 195 26.17 -22.35 -17.50
CA SER A 195 27.38 -22.79 -18.18
C SER A 195 27.56 -21.91 -19.42
N ALA A 196 28.77 -21.41 -19.67
CA ALA A 196 29.05 -20.49 -20.79
C ALA A 196 28.48 -20.97 -22.15
N ALA A 197 28.28 -22.28 -22.29
CA ALA A 197 27.63 -22.92 -23.43
C ALA A 197 26.15 -22.53 -23.62
N ASN A 198 25.37 -22.30 -22.55
CA ASN A 198 23.95 -21.97 -22.66
C ASN A 198 23.72 -20.50 -23.00
N THR A 199 24.56 -19.59 -22.48
CA THR A 199 24.54 -18.16 -22.85
C THR A 199 24.88 -17.98 -24.33
N ALA A 200 25.94 -18.65 -24.82
CA ALA A 200 26.32 -18.60 -26.22
C ALA A 200 25.22 -19.13 -27.16
N ARG A 201 24.50 -20.20 -26.77
CA ARG A 201 23.36 -20.72 -27.54
C ARG A 201 22.18 -19.74 -27.60
N ILE A 202 21.90 -19.04 -26.50
CA ILE A 202 20.83 -18.03 -26.45
C ILE A 202 21.21 -16.82 -27.31
N ASP A 203 22.45 -16.35 -27.23
CA ASP A 203 22.93 -15.24 -28.05
C ASP A 203 22.93 -15.59 -29.55
N ASP A 204 23.30 -16.82 -29.90
CA ASP A 204 23.26 -17.32 -31.29
C ASP A 204 21.82 -17.47 -31.80
N ALA A 205 20.89 -17.91 -30.94
CA ALA A 205 19.46 -17.99 -31.26
C ALA A 205 18.83 -16.60 -31.48
N ILE A 206 19.20 -15.61 -30.65
CA ILE A 206 18.76 -14.22 -30.80
C ILE A 206 19.34 -13.62 -32.09
N ALA A 207 20.61 -13.89 -32.40
CA ALA A 207 21.25 -13.41 -33.63
C ALA A 207 20.57 -13.99 -34.89
N ARG A 208 20.23 -15.29 -34.89
CA ARG A 208 19.50 -15.94 -35.99
C ARG A 208 18.09 -15.38 -36.15
N ALA A 209 17.34 -15.23 -35.05
CA ALA A 209 15.99 -14.66 -35.09
C ALA A 209 15.99 -13.22 -35.61
N LYS A 210 17.02 -12.43 -35.25
CA LYS A 210 17.20 -11.08 -35.77
C LYS A 210 17.56 -11.07 -37.25
N ALA A 211 18.44 -11.97 -37.70
CA ALA A 211 18.80 -12.12 -39.11
C ALA A 211 17.59 -12.57 -39.97
N GLU A 212 16.76 -13.49 -39.47
CA GLU A 212 15.52 -13.89 -40.13
C GLU A 212 14.51 -12.73 -40.19
N SER A 213 14.35 -11.98 -39.10
CA SER A 213 13.50 -10.78 -39.06
C SER A 213 13.98 -9.69 -40.03
N ASP A 214 15.29 -9.49 -40.13
CA ASP A 214 15.88 -8.47 -41.01
C ASP A 214 15.81 -8.92 -42.49
N ALA A 215 15.96 -10.21 -42.77
CA ALA A 215 15.78 -10.79 -44.10
C ALA A 215 14.31 -10.78 -44.57
N ALA A 216 13.36 -10.90 -43.64
CA ALA A 216 11.93 -10.84 -43.93
C ALA A 216 11.39 -9.39 -44.04
N ARG A 217 12.22 -8.36 -43.76
CA ARG A 217 11.79 -6.97 -43.80
C ARG A 217 11.81 -6.47 -45.25
N PRO A 218 10.66 -6.12 -45.86
CA PRO A 218 10.66 -5.53 -47.19
C PRO A 218 11.45 -4.22 -47.20
N PRO A 219 12.13 -3.86 -48.31
CA PRO A 219 12.91 -2.64 -48.39
C PRO A 219 12.02 -1.45 -48.01
N HIS A 220 12.49 -0.64 -47.06
CA HIS A 220 11.77 0.50 -46.54
C HIS A 220 11.49 1.50 -47.66
N LYS A 221 10.30 1.43 -48.26
CA LYS A 221 9.82 2.48 -49.13
C LYS A 221 9.49 3.68 -48.25
N PRO A 222 10.14 4.85 -48.43
CA PRO A 222 9.78 6.02 -47.66
C PRO A 222 8.30 6.32 -47.84
N ILE A 223 7.61 6.62 -46.74
CA ILE A 223 6.16 6.90 -46.72
C ILE A 223 5.79 8.06 -47.65
N PHE A 224 6.76 8.90 -48.01
CA PHE A 224 6.59 9.99 -48.97
C PHE A 224 7.68 9.91 -50.04
N ASP A 225 7.27 9.56 -51.26
CA ASP A 225 8.08 9.64 -52.48
C ASP A 225 7.55 10.82 -53.30
N PHE A 226 8.19 11.98 -53.16
CA PHE A 226 7.80 13.22 -53.84
C PHE A 226 8.47 13.33 -55.23
N GLY A 227 8.44 12.25 -56.00
CA GLY A 227 8.86 12.27 -57.40
C GLY A 227 8.11 13.33 -58.20
N PRO A 228 8.75 13.99 -59.17
CA PRO A 228 8.13 15.06 -59.94
C PRO A 228 7.14 14.47 -60.96
N GLY A 229 5.87 14.51 -60.59
CA GLY A 229 4.74 14.30 -61.50
C GLY A 229 3.99 13.00 -61.26
N SER A 230 2.76 13.12 -60.74
CA SER A 230 1.56 12.78 -61.50
C SER A 230 0.34 12.82 -60.58
N SER A 231 -0.54 13.74 -60.90
CA SER A 231 -1.97 13.72 -60.60
C SER A 231 -2.58 12.34 -60.90
N GLY A 232 -2.99 11.63 -59.86
CA GLY A 232 -3.81 10.42 -59.94
C GLY A 232 -4.86 10.44 -58.82
N PRO A 233 -6.04 9.82 -59.00
CA PRO A 233 -7.15 9.97 -58.08
C PRO A 233 -6.76 9.45 -56.69
N MET A 234 -7.13 10.18 -55.63
CA MET A 234 -6.83 9.80 -54.26
C MET A 234 -7.38 8.40 -53.97
N ILE A 235 -6.49 7.41 -53.92
CA ILE A 235 -6.77 6.06 -53.46
C ILE A 235 -6.95 6.13 -51.94
N ASN A 236 -8.17 5.88 -51.49
CA ASN A 236 -8.48 5.59 -50.10
C ASN A 236 -7.56 4.47 -49.60
N THR A 237 -6.71 4.75 -48.61
CA THR A 237 -5.72 3.83 -48.04
C THR A 237 -6.32 2.72 -47.18
N TYR A 238 -7.64 2.54 -47.15
CA TYR A 238 -8.24 1.27 -46.75
C TYR A 238 -8.22 0.24 -47.89
N GLY A 239 -7.00 -0.06 -48.37
CA GLY A 239 -6.70 -1.25 -49.15
C GLY A 239 -6.69 -2.47 -48.25
N ARG A 240 -7.87 -2.91 -47.80
CA ARG A 240 -8.11 -4.33 -47.59
C ARG A 240 -8.78 -4.79 -48.87
N ASP A 241 -8.05 -5.53 -49.70
CA ASP A 241 -8.65 -6.31 -50.77
C ASP A 241 -9.83 -7.07 -50.15
N ALA A 242 -11.03 -6.70 -50.57
CA ALA A 242 -12.24 -7.37 -50.18
C ALA A 242 -12.15 -8.78 -50.78
N ALA A 243 -11.67 -9.74 -49.99
CA ALA A 243 -12.08 -11.11 -50.19
C ALA A 243 -13.62 -11.12 -50.17
N PRO A 244 -14.30 -11.75 -51.13
CA PRO A 244 -15.75 -11.86 -51.08
C PRO A 244 -16.11 -12.57 -49.77
N GLU A 245 -16.83 -11.85 -48.90
CA GLU A 245 -17.30 -12.38 -47.63
C GLU A 245 -18.21 -13.58 -47.93
N PRO A 246 -17.97 -14.76 -47.36
CA PRO A 246 -18.88 -15.88 -47.56
C PRO A 246 -20.25 -15.47 -47.01
N GLU A 247 -21.28 -15.55 -47.86
CA GLU A 247 -22.66 -15.23 -47.50
C GLU A 247 -23.02 -15.97 -46.20
N ARG A 248 -23.13 -15.21 -45.11
CA ARG A 248 -23.63 -15.75 -43.84
C ARG A 248 -25.12 -16.02 -44.04
N PRO A 249 -25.64 -17.24 -43.79
CA PRO A 249 -27.07 -17.49 -43.86
C PRO A 249 -27.79 -16.55 -42.87
N ALA A 250 -28.90 -15.97 -43.32
CA ALA A 250 -29.69 -15.05 -42.51
C ALA A 250 -30.03 -15.70 -41.15
N PRO A 251 -29.94 -14.94 -40.03
CA PRO A 251 -30.36 -15.46 -38.74
C PRO A 251 -31.84 -15.87 -38.82
N PRO A 252 -32.25 -16.99 -38.20
CA PRO A 252 -33.65 -17.38 -38.18
C PRO A 252 -34.48 -16.26 -37.57
N ALA A 253 -35.63 -15.96 -38.18
CA ALA A 253 -36.57 -14.97 -37.67
C ALA A 253 -36.88 -15.31 -36.21
N TRP A 254 -36.74 -14.31 -35.34
CA TRP A 254 -36.97 -14.48 -33.90
C TRP A 254 -38.43 -14.89 -33.68
N GLN A 255 -38.67 -16.16 -33.37
CA GLN A 255 -39.97 -16.63 -32.91
C GLN A 255 -40.07 -16.35 -31.41
N ALA A 256 -41.02 -15.51 -31.04
CA ALA A 256 -41.33 -15.29 -29.64
C ALA A 256 -41.73 -16.63 -28.98
N PRO A 257 -41.21 -16.95 -27.78
CA PRO A 257 -41.67 -18.13 -27.05
C PRO A 257 -43.18 -18.02 -26.81
N ALA A 258 -43.90 -19.12 -27.03
CA ALA A 258 -45.34 -19.19 -26.80
C ALA A 258 -45.66 -18.81 -25.35
N TYR A 259 -46.68 -17.97 -25.17
CA TYR A 259 -47.19 -17.56 -23.88
C TYR A 259 -47.62 -18.80 -23.08
N ASP A 260 -46.89 -19.12 -22.01
CA ASP A 260 -47.27 -20.13 -21.03
C ASP A 260 -48.17 -19.48 -19.95
N PRO A 261 -49.48 -19.78 -19.92
CA PRO A 261 -50.39 -19.21 -18.93
C PRO A 261 -50.13 -19.69 -17.48
N GLY A 262 -49.20 -20.63 -17.27
CA GLY A 262 -48.85 -21.17 -15.96
C GLY A 262 -47.83 -20.34 -15.15
N ILE A 263 -47.08 -19.44 -15.78
CA ILE A 263 -46.01 -18.69 -15.11
C ILE A 263 -46.53 -17.33 -14.64
N ARG A 264 -46.86 -17.22 -13.34
CA ARG A 264 -47.20 -15.91 -12.74
C ARG A 264 -45.93 -15.02 -12.70
N PRO A 265 -45.95 -13.81 -13.28
CA PRO A 265 -44.85 -12.87 -13.11
C PRO A 265 -44.72 -12.48 -11.63
N SER A 266 -43.53 -12.66 -11.06
CA SER A 266 -43.20 -12.19 -9.72
C SER A 266 -43.29 -10.66 -9.68
N LYS A 267 -43.94 -10.12 -8.63
CA LYS A 267 -44.19 -8.68 -8.50
C LYS A 267 -42.87 -7.90 -8.49
N PRO A 268 -42.80 -6.74 -9.17
CA PRO A 268 -41.63 -5.86 -9.08
C PRO A 268 -41.53 -5.29 -7.66
N PHE A 269 -40.36 -5.46 -7.05
CA PHE A 269 -40.08 -4.99 -5.70
C PHE A 269 -40.14 -3.47 -5.66
N GLY A 270 -41.16 -2.96 -4.98
CA GLY A 270 -41.43 -1.55 -4.80
C GLY A 270 -40.42 -0.88 -3.87
N LYS A 271 -40.11 0.35 -4.23
CA LYS A 271 -39.47 1.40 -3.44
C LYS A 271 -39.99 1.41 -1.99
N ARG A 272 -39.08 1.45 -1.04
CA ARG A 272 -39.19 2.22 0.21
C ARG A 272 -37.85 2.88 0.47
#